data_AF-C1ADT5-F1
#
_entry.id   AF-C1ADT5-F1
#
_cell.length_a   1.000
_cell.length_b   1.000
_cell.length_c   1.000
_cell.angle_alpha   90.00
_cell.angle_beta   90.00
_cell.angle_gamma   90.00
#
_symmetry.space_group_name_H-M   'P 1'
#
loop_
_entity.id
_entity.type
_entity.pdbx_description
1 polymer ?
#
loop_
_entity_poly.entity_id
_entity_poly.type
_entity_poly.pdbx_seq_one_letter_code
_entity_poly.pdbx_strand_id
1 'polypeptide(L)'
;MSCDLVSSQVAAYLDGTLSPEAASRLEWHAASCAKCEVLLETATTRPMTYAPALPASLKVPTLAAVDAQRQLQHARHQRNLRWRRGGIVVTLAAAAVLVVTVVTRNGGLTNDPLMVADSGRVTSSPSAPLKSGVMREAESMAKVQAAPEFSALDAAMQELDAALEATPDDAELRRYRSTIRTRRDELERRVRDAAS
;
A
#
# COMPACT_ATOMS: atom_id res chain seq x y z
N MET A 1 -28.14 -15.03 12.62
CA MET A 1 -28.16 -16.38 12.02
C MET A 1 -27.47 -17.33 12.97
N SER A 2 -27.98 -18.54 13.19
CA SER A 2 -27.30 -19.53 14.04
C SER A 2 -26.28 -20.34 13.22
N CYS A 3 -25.25 -20.87 13.88
CA CYS A 3 -24.23 -21.71 13.22
C CYS A 3 -24.85 -22.96 12.58
N ASP A 4 -25.88 -23.56 13.21
CA ASP A 4 -26.57 -24.73 12.68
C ASP A 4 -27.30 -24.42 11.36
N LEU A 5 -27.91 -23.23 11.29
CA LEU A 5 -28.55 -22.78 10.05
C LEU A 5 -27.52 -22.57 8.94
N VAL A 6 -26.34 -22.04 9.25
CA VAL A 6 -25.24 -21.91 8.27
C VAL A 6 -24.84 -23.28 7.75
N SER A 7 -24.57 -24.24 8.63
CA SER A 7 -24.19 -25.60 8.24
C SER A 7 -25.21 -26.25 7.31
N SER A 8 -26.50 -25.99 7.52
CA SER A 8 -27.58 -26.52 6.65
C SER A 8 -27.69 -25.81 5.31
N GLN A 9 -27.26 -24.55 5.20
CA GLN A 9 -27.42 -23.72 4.00
C GLN A 9 -26.19 -23.72 3.09
N VAL A 10 -25.03 -24.17 3.56
CA VAL A 10 -23.78 -24.17 2.77
C VAL A 10 -23.90 -24.96 1.48
N ALA A 11 -24.58 -26.11 1.48
CA ALA A 11 -24.80 -26.88 0.25
C ALA A 11 -25.60 -26.08 -0.79
N ALA A 12 -26.74 -25.50 -0.37
CA ALA A 12 -27.56 -24.67 -1.25
C ALA A 12 -26.85 -23.39 -1.72
N TYR A 13 -25.95 -22.83 -0.91
CA TYR A 13 -25.07 -21.73 -1.28
C TYR A 13 -24.09 -22.14 -2.39
N LEU A 14 -23.41 -23.29 -2.24
CA LEU A 14 -22.48 -23.80 -3.25
C LEU A 14 -23.18 -24.18 -4.57
N ASP A 15 -24.40 -24.68 -4.50
CA ASP A 15 -25.21 -25.02 -5.66
C ASP A 15 -25.85 -23.77 -6.32
N GLY A 16 -25.71 -22.58 -5.72
CA GLY A 16 -26.30 -21.34 -6.21
C GLY A 16 -27.84 -21.31 -6.13
N THR A 17 -28.44 -22.18 -5.31
CA THR A 17 -29.91 -22.28 -5.13
C THR A 17 -30.41 -21.42 -3.98
N LEU A 18 -29.51 -20.88 -3.15
CA LEU A 18 -29.84 -19.98 -2.07
C LEU A 18 -30.30 -18.62 -2.62
N SER A 19 -31.38 -18.04 -2.05
CA SER A 19 -31.80 -16.68 -2.43
C SER A 19 -30.70 -15.65 -2.14
N PRO A 20 -30.59 -14.55 -2.91
CA PRO A 20 -29.54 -13.54 -2.71
C PRO A 20 -29.47 -12.99 -1.29
N GLU A 21 -30.62 -12.71 -0.66
CA GLU A 21 -30.66 -12.24 0.73
C GLU A 21 -30.13 -13.26 1.74
N ALA A 22 -30.45 -14.55 1.54
CA ALA A 22 -29.94 -15.61 2.39
C ALA A 22 -28.43 -15.81 2.21
N ALA A 23 -27.92 -15.65 0.98
CA ALA A 23 -26.49 -15.71 0.69
C ALA A 23 -25.74 -14.58 1.41
N SER A 24 -26.22 -13.35 1.29
CA SER A 24 -25.63 -12.21 2.01
C SER A 24 -25.67 -12.38 3.54
N ARG A 25 -26.76 -12.94 4.11
CA ARG A 25 -26.84 -13.23 5.55
C ARG A 25 -25.84 -14.31 5.99
N LEU A 26 -25.62 -15.33 5.16
CA LEU A 26 -24.66 -16.40 5.40
C LEU A 26 -23.23 -15.86 5.35
N GLU A 27 -22.88 -15.12 4.29
CA GLU A 27 -21.56 -14.48 4.12
C GLU A 27 -21.24 -13.54 5.27
N TRP A 28 -22.20 -12.69 5.65
CA TRP A 28 -22.03 -11.77 6.79
C TRP A 28 -21.78 -12.53 8.10
N HIS A 29 -22.50 -13.62 8.34
CA HIS A 29 -22.27 -14.44 9.54
C HIS A 29 -20.90 -15.11 9.51
N ALA A 30 -20.51 -15.70 8.37
CA ALA A 30 -19.20 -16.33 8.21
C ALA A 30 -18.06 -15.34 8.48
N ALA A 31 -18.15 -14.11 7.97
CA ALA A 31 -17.16 -13.06 8.23
C ALA A 31 -17.04 -12.64 9.72
N SER A 32 -18.06 -12.93 10.53
CA SER A 32 -18.11 -12.59 11.96
C SER A 32 -17.86 -13.78 12.90
N CYS A 33 -17.81 -15.00 12.37
CA CYS A 33 -17.76 -16.22 13.16
C CYS A 33 -16.68 -17.17 12.61
N ALA A 34 -15.55 -17.27 13.32
CA ALA A 34 -14.39 -18.07 12.92
C ALA A 34 -14.72 -19.54 12.57
N LYS A 35 -15.68 -20.17 13.26
CA LYS A 35 -16.11 -21.54 12.94
C LYS A 35 -16.81 -21.61 11.57
N CYS A 36 -17.68 -20.65 11.28
CA CYS A 36 -18.43 -20.60 10.03
C CYS A 36 -17.55 -20.11 8.86
N GLU A 37 -16.57 -19.25 9.14
CA GLU A 37 -15.53 -18.83 8.19
C GLU A 37 -14.77 -20.05 7.66
N VAL A 38 -14.17 -20.84 8.56
CA VAL A 38 -13.41 -22.04 8.18
C VAL A 38 -14.29 -23.06 7.45
N LEU A 39 -15.54 -23.23 7.89
CA LEU A 39 -16.49 -24.12 7.22
C LEU A 39 -16.76 -23.66 5.78
N LEU A 40 -17.03 -22.37 5.58
CA LEU A 40 -17.33 -21.82 4.26
C LEU A 40 -16.08 -21.83 3.36
N GLU A 41 -14.91 -21.49 3.90
CA GLU A 41 -13.63 -21.56 3.18
C GLU A 41 -13.33 -23.00 2.76
N THR A 42 -13.48 -23.98 3.64
CA THR A 42 -13.26 -25.39 3.31
C THR A 42 -14.25 -25.88 2.24
N ALA A 43 -15.50 -25.44 2.33
CA ALA A 43 -16.56 -25.82 1.39
C ALA A 43 -16.38 -25.17 0.01
N THR A 44 -15.86 -23.94 -0.05
CA THR A 44 -15.61 -23.20 -1.30
C THR A 44 -14.25 -23.53 -1.92
N THR A 45 -13.27 -23.93 -1.09
CA THR A 45 -12.01 -24.55 -1.52
C THR A 45 -12.29 -25.99 -1.95
N ARG A 46 -13.12 -26.15 -2.98
CA ARG A 46 -13.27 -27.44 -3.63
C ARG A 46 -11.93 -27.72 -4.31
N PRO A 47 -11.26 -28.86 -4.06
CA PRO A 47 -10.06 -29.20 -4.78
C PRO A 47 -10.39 -29.14 -6.26
N MET A 48 -9.59 -28.38 -7.02
CA MET A 48 -9.69 -28.23 -8.48
C MET A 48 -9.42 -29.55 -9.24
N THR A 49 -9.69 -30.70 -8.62
CA THR A 49 -9.45 -32.04 -9.17
C THR A 49 -10.29 -32.32 -10.40
N TYR A 50 -11.34 -31.54 -10.67
CA TYR A 50 -12.13 -31.66 -11.90
C TYR A 50 -12.57 -30.29 -12.42
N ALA A 51 -11.60 -29.41 -12.70
CA ALA A 51 -11.88 -28.32 -13.63
C ALA A 51 -11.85 -28.90 -15.06
N PRO A 52 -12.97 -28.90 -15.81
CA PRO A 52 -12.91 -29.29 -17.22
C PRO A 52 -11.92 -28.37 -17.93
N ALA A 53 -11.12 -28.94 -18.84
CA ALA A 53 -10.17 -28.15 -19.62
C ALA A 53 -10.92 -27.00 -20.31
N LEU A 54 -10.52 -25.75 -20.04
CA LEU A 54 -11.10 -24.60 -20.70
C LEU A 54 -10.94 -24.79 -22.22
N PRO A 55 -12.00 -24.59 -23.03
CA PRO A 55 -11.88 -24.72 -24.47
C PRO A 55 -10.86 -23.68 -24.97
N ALA A 56 -9.95 -24.11 -25.84
CA ALA A 56 -8.88 -23.25 -26.35
C ALA A 56 -9.41 -21.99 -27.04
N SER A 57 -10.63 -22.05 -27.59
CA SER A 57 -11.34 -20.93 -28.19
C SER A 57 -11.65 -19.79 -27.23
N LEU A 58 -11.77 -20.04 -25.93
CA LEU A 58 -12.02 -18.99 -24.93
C LEU A 58 -10.73 -18.39 -24.37
N LYS A 59 -9.65 -19.18 -24.27
CA LYS A 59 -8.40 -18.72 -23.65
C LYS A 59 -7.85 -17.46 -24.32
N VAL A 60 -7.74 -17.46 -25.64
CA VAL A 60 -7.18 -16.35 -26.42
C VAL A 60 -8.02 -15.07 -26.28
N PRO A 61 -9.34 -15.05 -26.52
CA PRO A 61 -10.14 -13.83 -26.39
C PRO A 61 -10.23 -13.34 -24.94
N THR A 62 -10.28 -14.22 -23.95
CA THR A 62 -10.30 -13.79 -22.54
C THR A 62 -8.98 -13.11 -22.15
N LEU A 63 -7.83 -13.68 -22.54
CA LEU A 63 -6.54 -13.04 -22.28
C LEU A 63 -6.42 -11.70 -23.02
N ALA A 64 -6.84 -11.64 -24.29
CA ALA A 64 -6.86 -10.40 -25.04
C ALA A 64 -7.76 -9.33 -24.40
N ALA A 65 -8.91 -9.71 -23.85
CA ALA A 65 -9.80 -8.79 -23.13
C ALA A 65 -9.17 -8.27 -21.82
N VAL A 66 -8.51 -9.14 -21.07
CA VAL A 66 -7.78 -8.75 -19.84
C VAL A 66 -6.62 -7.80 -20.18
N ASP A 67 -5.87 -8.07 -21.24
CA ASP A 67 -4.77 -7.21 -21.68
C ASP A 67 -5.28 -5.85 -22.17
N ALA A 68 -6.39 -5.83 -22.94
CA ALA A 68 -7.03 -4.57 -23.35
C ALA A 68 -7.48 -3.74 -22.13
N GLN A 69 -8.02 -4.38 -21.09
CA GLN A 69 -8.42 -3.70 -19.85
C GLN A 69 -7.22 -3.13 -19.09
N ARG A 70 -6.10 -3.88 -18.99
CA ARG A 70 -4.85 -3.38 -18.40
C ARG A 70 -4.29 -2.20 -19.18
N GLN A 71 -4.28 -2.26 -20.51
CA GLN A 71 -3.83 -1.16 -21.36
C GLN A 71 -4.65 0.11 -21.13
N LEU A 72 -5.98 -0.01 -21.00
CA LEU A 72 -6.85 1.13 -20.69
C LEU A 72 -6.57 1.71 -19.30
N GLN A 73 -6.33 0.87 -18.30
CA GLN A 73 -5.94 1.34 -16.95
C GLN A 73 -4.61 2.09 -16.98
N HIS A 74 -3.60 1.55 -17.67
CA HIS A 74 -2.31 2.22 -17.82
C HIS A 74 -2.43 3.53 -18.60
N ALA A 75 -3.22 3.58 -19.67
CA ALA A 75 -3.45 4.79 -20.44
C ALA A 75 -4.14 5.88 -19.59
N ARG A 76 -5.12 5.51 -18.75
CA ARG A 76 -5.76 6.43 -17.80
C ARG A 76 -4.77 6.95 -16.77
N HIS A 77 -3.95 6.07 -16.19
CA HIS A 77 -2.94 6.45 -15.21
C HIS A 77 -1.90 7.41 -15.82
N GLN A 78 -1.38 7.10 -17.01
CA GLN A 78 -0.46 7.98 -17.74
C GLN A 78 -1.09 9.32 -18.13
N ARG A 79 -2.36 9.31 -18.55
CA ARG A 79 -3.08 10.54 -18.86
C ARG A 79 -3.18 11.42 -17.61
N ASN A 80 -3.59 10.86 -16.47
CA ASN A 80 -3.62 11.60 -15.20
C ASN A 80 -2.25 12.19 -14.82
N LEU A 81 -1.17 11.43 -15.01
CA LEU A 81 0.19 11.93 -14.76
C LEU A 81 0.57 13.11 -15.68
N ARG A 82 0.20 13.06 -16.97
CA ARG A 82 0.45 14.16 -17.92
C ARG A 82 -0.35 15.41 -17.56
N TRP A 83 -1.62 15.28 -17.17
CA TRP A 83 -2.43 16.41 -16.71
C TRP A 83 -1.89 17.01 -15.42
N ARG A 84 -1.43 16.19 -14.47
CA ARG A 84 -0.77 16.67 -13.24
C ARG A 84 0.51 17.46 -13.53
N ARG A 85 1.39 16.94 -14.40
CA ARG A 85 2.61 17.66 -14.80
C ARG A 85 2.31 18.94 -15.57
N GLY A 86 1.28 18.95 -16.43
CA GLY A 86 0.84 20.15 -17.15
C GLY A 86 0.27 21.24 -16.23
N GLY A 87 -0.48 20.86 -15.19
CA GLY A 87 -1.04 21.80 -14.21
C GLY A 87 0.02 22.54 -13.39
N ILE A 88 1.13 21.87 -13.05
CA ILE A 88 2.23 22.45 -12.27
C ILE A 88 2.98 23.55 -13.05
N VAL A 89 3.07 23.46 -14.38
CA VAL A 89 3.76 24.47 -15.20
C VAL A 89 2.95 25.78 -15.29
N VAL A 90 1.62 25.68 -15.28
CA VAL A 90 0.75 26.87 -15.37
C VAL A 90 0.74 27.66 -14.05
N THR A 91 0.84 27.00 -12.89
CA THR A 91 0.87 27.68 -11.59
C THR A 91 2.20 28.38 -11.30
N LEU A 92 3.34 27.82 -11.72
CA LEU A 92 4.65 28.46 -11.54
C LEU A 92 4.81 29.75 -12.36
N ALA A 93 4.22 29.83 -13.55
CA ALA A 93 4.27 31.06 -14.35
C ALA A 93 3.50 32.22 -13.69
N ALA A 94 2.36 31.93 -13.04
CA ALA A 94 1.61 32.95 -12.31
C ALA A 94 2.31 33.42 -11.03
N ALA A 95 2.99 32.51 -10.31
CA ALA A 95 3.75 32.84 -9.10
C ALA A 95 5.00 33.69 -9.40
N ALA A 96 5.69 33.43 -10.53
CA ALA A 96 6.86 34.22 -10.93
C ALA A 96 6.51 35.69 -11.23
N VAL A 97 5.34 35.96 -11.82
CA VAL A 97 4.85 37.33 -12.05
C VAL A 97 4.61 38.04 -10.71
N LEU A 98 4.06 37.34 -9.72
CA LEU A 98 3.76 37.91 -8.40
C LEU A 98 5.04 38.23 -7.61
N VAL A 99 6.04 37.35 -7.61
CA VAL A 99 7.32 37.58 -6.92
C VAL A 99 8.10 38.75 -7.53
N VAL A 100 8.11 38.90 -8.85
CA VAL A 100 8.77 40.04 -9.52
C VAL A 100 8.12 41.38 -9.15
N THR A 101 6.78 41.42 -8.98
CA THR A 101 6.11 42.65 -8.53
C THR A 101 6.35 43.00 -7.06
N VAL A 102 6.63 42.02 -6.18
CA VAL A 102 6.89 42.27 -4.75
C VAL A 102 8.35 42.64 -4.51
N VAL A 103 9.30 41.99 -5.19
CA VAL A 103 10.75 42.25 -5.03
C VAL A 103 11.16 43.61 -5.60
N THR A 104 10.53 44.08 -6.69
CA THR A 104 10.78 45.43 -7.20
C THR A 104 10.22 46.54 -6.30
N ARG A 105 9.27 46.21 -5.41
CA ARG A 105 8.66 47.18 -4.49
C ARG A 105 9.38 47.31 -3.16
N ASN A 106 10.09 46.26 -2.72
CA ASN A 106 10.83 46.22 -1.46
C ASN A 106 12.35 46.12 -1.67
N GLY A 107 12.91 47.10 -2.37
CA GLY A 107 14.36 47.28 -2.43
C GLY A 107 14.94 47.48 -1.02
N GLY A 108 15.70 46.49 -0.57
CA GLY A 108 16.62 46.62 0.56
C GLY A 108 16.33 45.66 1.70
N LEU A 109 17.09 44.57 1.79
CA LEU A 109 17.64 44.06 3.05
C LEU A 109 18.74 43.04 2.75
N THR A 110 19.90 43.37 3.28
CA THR A 110 21.20 42.73 3.17
C THR A 110 21.41 41.66 4.26
N ASN A 111 22.29 40.69 3.98
CA ASN A 111 23.09 39.88 4.93
C ASN A 111 22.35 38.72 5.63
N ASP A 112 22.93 37.55 5.92
CA ASP A 112 24.31 37.05 5.98
C ASP A 112 24.29 35.49 5.96
N PRO A 113 25.35 34.78 5.50
CA PRO A 113 25.45 33.33 5.60
C PRO A 113 26.07 32.90 6.96
N LEU A 114 25.32 32.13 7.75
CA LEU A 114 25.80 31.63 9.05
C LEU A 114 26.65 30.37 8.89
N MET A 115 27.88 30.47 9.37
CA MET A 115 28.92 29.45 9.44
C MET A 115 28.73 28.46 10.61
N VAL A 116 29.15 27.20 10.35
CA VAL A 116 30.00 26.30 11.17
C VAL A 116 29.53 25.89 12.58
N ALA A 117 29.44 24.57 12.79
CA ALA A 117 30.01 23.90 13.97
C ALA A 117 30.27 22.42 13.68
N ASP A 118 31.54 22.14 13.38
CA ASP A 118 32.21 20.84 13.48
C ASP A 118 32.48 20.53 14.97
N SER A 119 32.21 19.31 15.42
CA SER A 119 32.69 18.78 16.72
C SER A 119 32.47 17.27 16.86
N GLY A 120 33.56 16.54 17.10
CA GLY A 120 33.60 15.68 18.30
C GLY A 120 33.56 14.16 18.12
N ARG A 121 34.68 13.61 17.67
CA ARG A 121 35.19 12.24 17.87
C ARG A 121 35.08 11.72 19.33
N VAL A 122 34.54 10.52 19.55
CA VAL A 122 34.97 9.56 20.60
C VAL A 122 34.74 8.12 20.11
N THR A 123 35.81 7.39 19.83
CA THR A 123 35.80 5.93 19.57
C THR A 123 36.15 5.20 20.86
N SER A 124 35.16 4.64 21.55
CA SER A 124 35.38 3.62 22.57
C SER A 124 34.89 2.29 22.03
N SER A 125 35.82 1.34 21.91
CA SER A 125 35.62 -0.01 21.39
C SER A 125 35.46 -0.98 22.56
N PRO A 126 34.25 -1.49 22.85
CA PRO A 126 34.06 -2.54 23.83
C PRO A 126 34.23 -3.92 23.15
N SER A 127 35.14 -4.73 23.70
CA SER A 127 35.28 -6.15 23.37
C SER A 127 33.99 -6.90 23.76
N ALA A 128 33.21 -7.30 22.76
CA ALA A 128 31.95 -8.01 22.96
C ALA A 128 32.16 -9.53 23.16
N PRO A 129 31.34 -10.18 24.00
CA PRO A 129 31.32 -11.62 24.17
C PRO A 129 30.81 -12.33 22.89
N LEU A 130 31.44 -13.47 22.57
CA LEU A 130 31.28 -14.31 21.37
C LEU A 130 29.88 -14.94 21.12
N LYS A 131 28.83 -14.52 21.85
CA LYS A 131 27.44 -14.98 21.62
C LYS A 131 26.68 -14.12 20.59
N SER A 132 27.31 -13.12 19.98
CA SER A 132 26.66 -12.11 19.11
C SER A 132 26.50 -12.49 17.63
N GLY A 133 27.05 -13.62 17.17
CA GLY A 133 27.02 -14.00 15.76
C GLY A 133 25.61 -14.37 15.26
N VAL A 134 24.92 -15.24 16.02
CA VAL A 134 23.64 -15.83 15.56
C VAL A 134 22.50 -14.79 15.54
N MET A 135 22.44 -13.89 16.53
CA MET A 135 21.41 -12.84 16.55
C MET A 135 21.60 -11.78 15.45
N ARG A 136 22.85 -11.46 15.10
CA ARG A 136 23.14 -10.55 13.98
C ARG A 136 22.72 -11.13 12.63
N GLU A 137 22.84 -12.44 12.45
CA GLU A 137 22.43 -13.11 11.22
C GLU A 137 20.90 -13.12 11.08
N ALA A 138 20.17 -13.44 12.17
CA ALA A 138 18.71 -13.37 12.19
C ALA A 138 18.17 -11.96 11.90
N GLU A 139 18.74 -10.92 12.51
CA GLU A 139 18.39 -9.53 12.24
C GLU A 139 18.63 -9.15 10.77
N SER A 140 19.76 -9.60 10.20
CA SER A 140 20.09 -9.33 8.80
C SER A 140 19.09 -9.99 7.84
N MET A 141 18.68 -11.23 8.13
CA MET A 141 17.70 -11.94 7.31
C MET A 141 16.32 -11.30 7.39
N ALA A 142 15.87 -10.89 8.59
CA ALA A 142 14.60 -10.20 8.77
C ALA A 142 14.56 -8.87 8.00
N LYS A 143 15.66 -8.10 8.02
CA LYS A 143 15.78 -6.86 7.23
C LYS A 143 15.76 -7.12 5.73
N VAL A 144 16.45 -8.15 5.24
CA VAL A 144 16.47 -8.51 3.82
C VAL A 144 15.07 -8.92 3.34
N GLN A 145 14.33 -9.67 4.17
CA GLN A 145 12.95 -10.08 3.85
C GLN A 145 11.97 -8.89 3.86
N ALA A 146 12.13 -7.93 4.78
CA ALA A 146 11.24 -6.78 4.89
C ALA A 146 11.58 -5.64 3.90
N ALA A 147 12.78 -5.62 3.32
CA ALA A 147 13.25 -4.60 2.38
C ALA A 147 12.28 -4.27 1.22
N PRO A 148 11.68 -5.25 0.49
CA PRO A 148 10.72 -4.94 -0.57
C PRO A 148 9.45 -4.27 -0.04
N GLU A 149 8.97 -4.64 1.15
CA GLU A 149 7.78 -4.02 1.74
C GLU A 149 8.07 -2.60 2.21
N PHE A 150 9.23 -2.34 2.84
CA PHE A 150 9.66 -0.98 3.15
C PHE A 150 9.76 -0.09 1.89
N SER A 151 10.38 -0.61 0.83
CA SER A 151 10.50 0.11 -0.45
C SER A 151 9.12 0.45 -1.05
N ALA A 152 8.17 -0.49 -1.00
CA ALA A 152 6.81 -0.26 -1.48
C ALA A 152 6.06 0.80 -0.64
N LEU A 153 6.21 0.77 0.69
CA LEU A 153 5.61 1.76 1.58
C LEU A 153 6.22 3.15 1.37
N ASP A 154 7.54 3.23 1.15
CA ASP A 154 8.24 4.49 0.87
C ASP A 154 7.80 5.09 -0.47
N ALA A 155 7.69 4.28 -1.53
CA ALA A 155 7.15 4.71 -2.81
C ALA A 155 5.71 5.23 -2.68
N ALA A 156 4.85 4.51 -1.95
CA ALA A 156 3.48 4.94 -1.69
C ALA A 156 3.42 6.26 -0.90
N MET A 157 4.30 6.47 0.08
CA MET A 157 4.38 7.74 0.80
C MET A 157 4.80 8.89 -0.13
N GLN A 158 5.78 8.68 -1.01
CA GLN A 158 6.21 9.71 -1.97
C GLN A 158 5.06 10.09 -2.93
N GLU A 159 4.28 9.11 -3.39
CA GLU A 159 3.11 9.37 -4.24
C GLU A 159 2.01 10.15 -3.49
N LEU A 160 1.75 9.81 -2.23
CA LEU A 160 0.79 10.53 -1.39
C LEU A 160 1.25 11.96 -1.09
N ASP A 161 2.53 12.16 -0.82
CA ASP A 161 3.10 13.48 -0.56
C ASP A 161 3.00 14.37 -1.81
N ALA A 162 3.36 13.84 -2.98
CA ALA A 162 3.18 14.55 -4.26
C ALA A 162 1.70 14.84 -4.58
N ALA A 163 0.77 13.96 -4.18
CA ALA A 163 -0.66 14.21 -4.34
C ALA A 163 -1.17 15.30 -3.38
N LEU A 164 -0.71 15.30 -2.13
CA LEU A 164 -1.06 16.32 -1.13
C LEU A 164 -0.48 17.70 -1.46
N GLU A 165 0.68 17.77 -2.10
CA GLU A 165 1.20 19.04 -2.64
C GLU A 165 0.26 19.67 -3.67
N ALA A 166 -0.43 18.84 -4.48
CA ALA A 166 -1.40 19.31 -5.46
C ALA A 166 -2.77 19.65 -4.84
N THR A 167 -3.17 18.93 -3.79
CA THR A 167 -4.46 19.11 -3.09
C THR A 167 -4.26 19.07 -1.58
N PRO A 168 -3.80 20.17 -0.96
CA PRO A 168 -3.40 20.20 0.45
C PRO A 168 -4.56 19.96 1.43
N ASP A 169 -5.78 20.27 1.00
CA ASP A 169 -6.97 20.15 1.83
C ASP A 169 -7.67 18.79 1.75
N ASP A 170 -7.19 17.86 0.93
CA ASP A 170 -7.78 16.53 0.79
C ASP A 170 -7.63 15.72 2.09
N ALA A 171 -8.77 15.48 2.77
CA ALA A 171 -8.81 14.75 4.03
C ALA A 171 -8.58 13.24 3.85
N GLU A 172 -8.98 12.67 2.71
CA GLU A 172 -8.82 11.25 2.44
C GLU A 172 -7.35 10.90 2.20
N LEU A 173 -6.65 11.69 1.40
CA LEU A 173 -5.21 11.51 1.16
C LEU A 173 -4.40 11.60 2.47
N ARG A 174 -4.76 12.53 3.36
CA ARG A 174 -4.13 12.64 4.69
C ARG A 174 -4.38 11.39 5.56
N ARG A 175 -5.59 10.83 5.50
CA ARG A 175 -5.94 9.57 6.20
C ARG A 175 -5.23 8.36 5.61
N TYR A 176 -5.06 8.28 4.30
CA TYR A 176 -4.27 7.23 3.67
C TYR A 176 -2.79 7.34 4.08
N ARG A 177 -2.23 8.56 4.09
CA ARG A 177 -0.85 8.81 4.52
C ARG A 177 -0.60 8.36 5.96
N SER A 178 -1.53 8.66 6.88
CA SER A 178 -1.39 8.20 8.27
C SER A 178 -1.41 6.67 8.38
N THR A 179 -2.27 6.01 7.60
CA THR A 179 -2.35 4.53 7.56
C THR A 179 -1.05 3.90 7.06
N ILE A 180 -0.43 4.44 6.01
CA ILE A 180 0.85 3.96 5.49
C ILE A 180 1.97 4.12 6.53
N ARG A 181 2.01 5.26 7.25
CA ARG A 181 2.97 5.47 8.35
C ARG A 181 2.79 4.43 9.46
N THR A 182 1.57 4.20 9.92
CA THR A 182 1.29 3.18 10.95
C THR A 182 1.75 1.79 10.51
N ARG A 183 1.52 1.42 9.25
CA ARG A 183 1.98 0.13 8.71
C ARG A 183 3.49 0.02 8.64
N ARG A 184 4.19 1.10 8.27
CA ARG A 184 5.66 1.15 8.29
C ARG A 184 6.21 0.97 9.70
N ASP A 185 5.64 1.67 10.68
CA ASP A 185 6.06 1.57 12.09
C ASP A 185 5.81 0.16 12.65
N GLU A 186 4.70 -0.47 12.26
CA GLU A 186 4.41 -1.87 12.62
C GLU A 186 5.42 -2.83 12.01
N LEU A 187 5.78 -2.66 10.73
CA LEU A 187 6.79 -3.48 10.07
C LEU A 187 8.16 -3.32 10.74
N GLU A 188 8.54 -2.09 11.11
CA GLU A 188 9.77 -1.83 11.85
C GLU A 188 9.79 -2.53 13.21
N ARG A 189 8.66 -2.50 13.93
CA ARG A 189 8.52 -3.22 15.19
C ARG A 189 8.69 -4.72 15.00
N ARG A 190 8.04 -5.32 14.00
CA ARG A 190 8.17 -6.75 13.69
C ARG A 190 9.61 -7.15 13.36
N VAL A 191 10.34 -6.32 12.59
CA VAL A 191 11.76 -6.57 12.28
C VAL A 191 12.62 -6.51 13.55
N ARG A 192 12.30 -5.59 14.47
CA ARG A 192 13.00 -5.46 15.76
C ARG A 192 12.72 -6.63 16.69
N ASP A 193 11.46 -7.05 16.79
CA ASP A 193 11.03 -8.18 17.62
C ASP A 193 11.61 -9.51 17.09
N ALA A 194 11.80 -9.64 15.77
CA ALA A 194 12.48 -10.79 15.17
C ALA A 194 14.00 -10.81 15.41
N ALA A 195 14.59 -9.68 15.80
CA ALA A 195 16.02 -9.54 16.06
C ALA A 195 16.39 -9.71 17.55
N SER A 196 15.41 -9.61 18.46
CA SER A 196 15.57 -9.79 19.91
C SER A 196 15.43 -11.25 20.34
#